data_AF-A0A0N1FCJ8-F1
#
_entry.id   AF-A0A0N1FCJ8-F1
#
_cell.length_a   1.000
_cell.length_b   1.000
_cell.length_c   1.000
_cell.angle_alpha   90.00
_cell.angle_beta   90.00
_cell.angle_gamma   90.00
#
_symmetry.space_group_name_H-M   'P 1'
#
loop_
_entity.id
_entity.type
_entity.pdbx_description
1 polymer ?
#
loop_
_entity_poly.entity_id
_entity_poly.type
_entity_poly.pdbx_seq_one_letter_code
_entity_poly.pdbx_strand_id
1 'polypeptide(L)'
;MDSNFEIGSDAESGRAAILLVEPHEVLPPAAPIQFAGDGECEVDHERCVTQSTTVDLAPIIAEIREQWRRRQSWHRAEKSLTLQSKALCRRLAEGGDKKEADVIYKAALGTGEHPMAEIAFAAMFPLTEARDGVERHRKLVEKRLAKLAKQLPVAAWVESVRGVGLASLAAIVGEAGDLSAYSNPAKLWKRMGLAVMGDGTRQRRIAGVEALDHGYSPARRSVVWNLGACIVKAGGPLKEIYDARKVYEADRVETKMHAHNRAQRYVEKRFLRDLWSRWRRAAKEHL
;
A
#
# COMPACT_ATOMS: atom_id res chain seq x y z
N MET A 1 66.17 -8.20 -27.45
CA MET A 1 66.30 -8.22 -25.97
C MET A 1 65.00 -7.71 -25.39
N ASP A 2 63.86 -8.38 -25.59
CA ASP A 2 63.49 -9.77 -25.22
C ASP A 2 63.44 -10.02 -23.72
N SER A 3 62.21 -10.02 -23.21
CA SER A 3 61.62 -10.93 -22.21
C SER A 3 60.25 -10.33 -21.86
N ASN A 4 59.16 -10.66 -22.57
CA ASN A 4 58.40 -11.91 -22.52
C ASN A 4 58.25 -12.49 -21.11
N PHE A 5 57.10 -12.22 -20.49
CA PHE A 5 56.41 -13.20 -19.67
C PHE A 5 54.90 -12.92 -19.64
N GLU A 6 54.18 -13.56 -20.56
CA GLU A 6 52.76 -13.85 -20.44
C GLU A 6 52.58 -15.01 -19.45
N ILE A 7 51.67 -14.88 -18.49
CA ILE A 7 50.88 -16.00 -17.96
C ILE A 7 49.44 -15.52 -17.82
N GLY A 8 48.57 -16.04 -18.68
CA GLY A 8 47.15 -16.12 -18.42
C GLY A 8 46.86 -17.22 -17.39
N SER A 9 45.84 -17.00 -16.57
CA SER A 9 45.15 -18.06 -15.84
C SER A 9 43.70 -17.66 -15.72
N ASP A 10 42.89 -18.34 -16.53
CA ASP A 10 41.45 -18.39 -16.41
C ASP A 10 41.01 -18.74 -14.98
N ALA A 11 39.99 -18.06 -14.51
CA ALA A 11 39.13 -18.53 -13.43
C ALA A 11 37.68 -18.16 -13.77
N GLU A 12 37.15 -18.84 -14.78
CA GLU A 12 35.73 -19.11 -14.87
C GLU A 12 35.25 -19.90 -13.64
N SER A 13 33.94 -19.82 -13.40
CA SER A 13 33.13 -20.78 -12.66
C SER A 13 32.94 -20.55 -11.15
N GLY A 14 31.95 -19.72 -10.86
CA GLY A 14 31.23 -19.70 -9.58
C GLY A 14 29.74 -19.44 -9.77
N ARG A 15 29.15 -19.87 -10.90
CA ARG A 15 27.69 -19.90 -11.07
C ARG A 15 27.17 -21.05 -10.21
N ALA A 16 26.60 -20.72 -9.06
CA ALA A 16 25.79 -21.65 -8.29
C ALA A 16 24.68 -22.17 -9.20
N ALA A 17 24.77 -23.46 -9.54
CA ALA A 17 23.75 -24.20 -10.25
C ALA A 17 22.47 -24.18 -9.41
N ILE A 18 21.51 -23.36 -9.83
CA ILE A 18 20.14 -23.43 -9.36
C ILE A 18 19.59 -24.73 -9.93
N LEU A 19 19.48 -25.76 -9.08
CA LEU A 19 18.66 -26.94 -9.36
C LEU A 19 17.22 -26.45 -9.57
N LEU A 20 16.83 -26.33 -10.84
CA LEU A 20 15.46 -26.18 -11.26
C LEU A 20 14.73 -27.46 -10.84
N VAL A 21 13.95 -27.38 -9.77
CA VAL A 21 12.93 -28.37 -9.46
C VAL A 21 11.85 -28.23 -10.54
N GLU A 22 11.74 -29.27 -11.36
CA GLU A 22 10.70 -29.44 -12.38
C GLU A 22 9.30 -29.16 -11.78
N PRO A 23 8.43 -28.41 -12.48
CA PRO A 23 7.07 -28.19 -12.02
C PRO A 23 6.28 -29.50 -12.10
N HIS A 24 5.88 -30.00 -10.93
CA HIS A 24 4.97 -31.13 -10.78
C HIS A 24 3.72 -30.94 -11.66
N GLU A 25 3.44 -31.94 -12.49
CA GLU A 25 2.33 -31.96 -13.44
C GLU A 25 1.00 -31.59 -12.76
N VAL A 26 0.31 -30.65 -13.39
CA VAL A 26 -1.05 -30.23 -13.06
C VAL A 26 -2.00 -31.35 -13.49
N LEU A 27 -2.62 -32.00 -12.51
CA LEU A 27 -3.74 -32.92 -12.74
C LEU A 27 -4.85 -32.21 -13.53
N PRO A 28 -5.40 -32.82 -14.61
CA PRO A 28 -6.47 -32.22 -15.38
C PRO A 28 -7.79 -32.19 -14.58
N PRO A 29 -8.67 -31.19 -14.81
CA PRO A 29 -9.97 -31.14 -14.16
C PRO A 29 -10.88 -32.27 -14.64
N ALA A 30 -11.59 -32.88 -13.69
CA ALA A 30 -12.58 -33.93 -13.95
C ALA A 30 -13.70 -33.43 -14.88
N ALA A 31 -14.06 -34.28 -15.84
CA ALA A 31 -15.13 -34.03 -16.80
C ALA A 31 -16.51 -33.93 -16.13
N PRO A 32 -17.41 -33.05 -16.60
CA PRO A 32 -18.78 -32.99 -16.10
C PRO A 32 -19.61 -34.17 -16.64
N ILE A 33 -20.38 -34.78 -15.73
CA ILE A 33 -21.36 -35.83 -15.99
C ILE A 33 -22.50 -35.25 -16.82
N GLN A 34 -22.75 -35.83 -17.99
CA GLN A 34 -23.89 -35.51 -18.85
C GLN A 34 -25.14 -36.22 -18.33
N PHE A 35 -26.14 -35.45 -17.89
CA PHE A 35 -27.50 -35.95 -17.74
C PHE A 35 -28.31 -35.52 -18.96
N ALA A 36 -28.71 -36.50 -19.76
CA ALA A 36 -29.75 -36.35 -20.77
C ALA A 36 -31.11 -36.25 -20.07
N GLY A 37 -31.89 -35.24 -20.43
CA GLY A 37 -33.27 -35.06 -20.00
C GLY A 37 -34.02 -34.31 -21.09
N ASP A 38 -35.00 -35.00 -21.66
CA ASP A 38 -35.79 -34.62 -22.82
C ASP A 38 -36.77 -33.47 -22.55
N GLY A 39 -37.04 -32.70 -23.61
CA GLY A 39 -38.35 -32.13 -23.96
C GLY A 39 -39.01 -31.11 -23.01
N GLU A 40 -39.16 -29.86 -23.46
CA GLU A 40 -40.42 -29.37 -24.02
C GLU A 40 -40.28 -27.92 -24.54
N CYS A 41 -41.12 -27.62 -25.53
CA CYS A 41 -41.15 -26.38 -26.29
C CYS A 41 -41.83 -25.25 -25.50
N GLU A 42 -41.21 -24.07 -25.44
CA GLU A 42 -41.98 -22.84 -25.19
C GLU A 42 -41.42 -21.67 -25.99
N VAL A 43 -42.33 -21.03 -26.72
CA VAL A 43 -42.13 -19.91 -27.64
C VAL A 43 -42.03 -18.65 -26.80
N ASP A 44 -40.92 -17.92 -26.85
CA ASP A 44 -40.87 -16.60 -26.23
C ASP A 44 -40.11 -15.58 -27.07
N HIS A 45 -40.75 -14.42 -27.18
CA HIS A 45 -40.44 -13.32 -28.07
C HIS A 45 -39.01 -12.80 -27.90
N GLU A 46 -38.33 -12.62 -29.03
CA GLU A 46 -37.11 -11.82 -29.17
C GLU A 46 -37.31 -10.43 -28.57
N ARG A 47 -36.86 -10.27 -27.33
CA ARG A 47 -36.53 -8.97 -26.77
C ARG A 47 -35.01 -8.87 -26.82
N CYS A 48 -34.51 -8.15 -27.82
CA CYS A 48 -33.11 -7.72 -27.89
C CYS A 48 -32.82 -6.89 -26.63
N VAL A 49 -32.42 -7.58 -25.56
CA VAL A 49 -31.80 -6.96 -24.40
C VAL A 49 -30.45 -6.51 -24.90
N THR A 50 -30.35 -5.24 -25.27
CA THR A 50 -29.07 -4.54 -25.33
C THR A 50 -28.41 -4.73 -23.97
N GLN A 51 -27.51 -5.71 -23.89
CA GLN A 51 -26.66 -5.90 -22.73
C GLN A 51 -25.77 -4.67 -22.63
N SER A 52 -26.21 -3.68 -21.85
CA SER A 52 -25.33 -2.65 -21.32
C SER A 52 -24.32 -3.38 -20.45
N THR A 53 -23.12 -3.61 -20.99
CA THR A 53 -22.01 -4.24 -20.27
C THR A 53 -21.51 -3.26 -19.22
N THR A 54 -22.23 -3.16 -18.11
CA THR A 54 -21.74 -2.47 -16.92
C THR A 54 -20.53 -3.25 -16.43
N VAL A 55 -19.37 -2.60 -16.33
CA VAL A 55 -18.16 -3.26 -15.82
C VAL A 55 -18.38 -3.60 -14.35
N ASP A 56 -18.50 -4.88 -14.01
CA ASP A 56 -18.56 -5.32 -12.62
C ASP A 56 -17.21 -5.06 -11.93
N LEU A 57 -17.20 -4.07 -11.02
CA LEU A 57 -16.03 -3.68 -10.27
C LEU A 57 -15.76 -4.59 -9.06
N ALA A 58 -16.74 -5.41 -8.64
CA ALA A 58 -16.63 -6.26 -7.46
C ALA A 58 -15.39 -7.18 -7.47
N PRO A 59 -15.06 -7.93 -8.55
CA PRO A 59 -13.86 -8.77 -8.57
C PRO A 59 -12.56 -7.96 -8.46
N ILE A 60 -12.48 -6.82 -9.14
CA ILE A 60 -11.29 -5.94 -9.11
C ILE A 60 -11.10 -5.39 -7.69
N ILE A 61 -12.17 -4.92 -7.04
CA ILE A 61 -12.13 -4.38 -5.68
C ILE A 61 -11.79 -5.48 -4.67
N ALA A 62 -12.35 -6.68 -4.81
CA ALA A 62 -12.03 -7.81 -3.96
C ALA A 62 -10.54 -8.17 -4.04
N GLU A 63 -9.98 -8.21 -5.26
CA GLU A 63 -8.56 -8.46 -5.45
C GLU A 63 -7.70 -7.34 -4.85
N ILE A 64 -8.03 -6.06 -5.07
CA ILE A 64 -7.31 -4.92 -4.46
C ILE A 64 -7.27 -5.06 -2.93
N ARG A 65 -8.38 -5.43 -2.30
CA ARG A 65 -8.45 -5.60 -0.84
C ARG A 65 -7.54 -6.71 -0.34
N GLU A 66 -7.51 -7.84 -1.04
CA GLU A 66 -6.64 -8.96 -0.68
C GLU A 66 -5.16 -8.60 -0.87
N GLN A 67 -4.82 -8.03 -2.03
CA GLN A 67 -3.46 -7.58 -2.33
C GLN A 67 -2.98 -6.50 -1.33
N TRP A 68 -3.87 -5.59 -0.91
CA TRP A 68 -3.54 -4.58 0.09
C TRP A 68 -3.24 -5.19 1.46
N ARG A 69 -4.05 -6.15 1.92
CA ARG A 69 -3.80 -6.86 3.20
C ARG A 69 -2.50 -7.65 3.16
N ARG A 70 -2.22 -8.31 2.03
CA ARG A 70 -0.97 -9.03 1.79
C ARG A 70 0.24 -8.08 1.87
N ARG A 71 0.16 -6.94 1.19
CA ARG A 71 1.16 -5.86 1.26
C ARG A 71 1.39 -5.38 2.68
N GLN A 72 0.34 -5.17 3.48
CA GLN A 72 0.47 -4.76 4.89
C GLN A 72 1.11 -5.84 5.76
N SER A 73 0.87 -7.12 5.48
CA SER A 73 1.48 -8.24 6.20
C SER A 73 2.97 -8.34 5.91
N TRP A 74 3.36 -8.25 4.62
CA TRP A 74 4.78 -8.26 4.24
C TRP A 74 5.53 -7.04 4.73
N HIS A 75 4.93 -5.84 4.70
CA HIS A 75 5.53 -4.64 5.28
C HIS A 75 5.81 -4.78 6.79
N ARG A 76 4.93 -5.46 7.53
CA ARG A 76 5.15 -5.75 8.95
C ARG A 76 6.24 -6.80 9.16
N ALA A 77 6.28 -7.84 8.32
CA ALA A 77 7.33 -8.85 8.37
C ALA A 77 8.71 -8.25 8.07
N GLU A 78 8.84 -7.44 7.02
CA GLU A 78 10.07 -6.71 6.67
C GLU A 78 10.58 -5.84 7.83
N LYS A 79 9.68 -5.10 8.48
CA LYS A 79 10.00 -4.31 9.68
C LYS A 79 10.43 -5.18 10.85
N SER A 80 9.75 -6.30 11.08
CA SER A 80 10.10 -7.24 12.16
C SER A 80 11.51 -7.79 11.97
N LEU A 81 11.84 -8.26 10.76
CA LEU A 81 13.17 -8.77 10.42
C LEU A 81 14.25 -7.69 10.59
N THR A 82 13.98 -6.47 10.13
CA THR A 82 14.88 -5.33 10.34
C THR A 82 15.14 -5.05 11.82
N LEU A 83 14.10 -5.09 12.66
CA LEU A 83 14.23 -4.87 14.11
C LEU A 83 15.00 -5.99 14.80
N GLN A 84 14.86 -7.24 14.32
CA GLN A 84 15.63 -8.38 14.80
C GLN A 84 17.11 -8.24 14.42
N SER A 85 17.44 -7.86 13.18
CA SER A 85 18.82 -7.57 12.76
C SER A 85 19.44 -6.46 13.62
N LYS A 86 18.70 -5.38 13.89
CA LYS A 86 19.15 -4.31 14.81
C LYS A 86 19.27 -4.76 16.26
N ALA A 87 18.52 -5.78 16.69
CA ALA A 87 18.68 -6.38 18.01
C ALA A 87 19.99 -7.15 18.14
N LEU A 88 20.44 -7.83 17.06
CA LEU A 88 21.75 -8.46 17.02
C LEU A 88 22.88 -7.42 17.06
N CYS A 89 22.75 -6.34 16.29
CA CYS A 89 23.72 -5.25 16.30
C CYS A 89 23.85 -4.59 17.69
N ARG A 90 22.75 -4.52 18.47
CA ARG A 90 22.79 -4.04 19.87
C ARG A 90 23.64 -4.90 20.80
N ARG A 91 23.92 -6.16 20.47
CA ARG A 91 24.82 -7.00 21.28
C ARG A 91 26.30 -6.65 21.05
N LEU A 92 26.59 -5.98 19.93
CA LEU A 92 27.93 -5.59 19.50
C LEU A 92 28.22 -4.11 19.80
N ALA A 93 27.20 -3.33 20.13
CA ALA A 93 27.32 -1.95 20.57
C ALA A 93 27.78 -1.89 22.04
N GLU A 94 28.61 -0.91 22.37
CA GLU A 94 29.08 -0.67 23.73
C GLU A 94 27.89 -0.34 24.64
N GLY A 95 27.76 -1.06 25.76
CA GLY A 95 26.63 -0.91 26.69
C GLY A 95 25.24 -1.18 26.09
N GLY A 96 25.18 -1.74 24.87
CA GLY A 96 23.93 -1.98 24.15
C GLY A 96 23.27 -0.72 23.56
N ASP A 97 24.05 0.33 23.28
CA ASP A 97 23.50 1.59 22.76
C ASP A 97 22.76 1.41 21.43
N LYS A 98 21.57 2.04 21.34
CA LYS A 98 20.68 1.90 20.19
C LYS A 98 21.16 2.68 18.97
N LYS A 99 21.84 3.82 19.17
CA LYS A 99 22.31 4.66 18.06
C LYS A 99 23.55 4.04 17.43
N GLU A 100 24.48 3.58 18.24
CA GLU A 100 25.65 2.83 17.80
C GLU A 100 25.23 1.56 17.06
N ALA A 101 24.27 0.79 17.59
CA ALA A 101 23.74 -0.37 16.88
C ALA A 101 23.12 -0.04 15.50
N ASP A 102 22.55 1.16 15.32
CA ASP A 102 22.05 1.62 14.01
C ASP A 102 23.21 1.96 13.06
N VAL A 103 24.33 2.47 13.57
CA VAL A 103 25.57 2.70 12.81
C VAL A 103 26.18 1.36 12.40
N ILE A 104 26.34 0.41 13.33
CA ILE A 104 26.82 -0.95 13.07
C ILE A 104 25.97 -1.62 11.98
N TYR A 105 24.64 -1.58 12.13
CA TYR A 105 23.70 -2.15 11.16
C TYR A 105 23.87 -1.57 9.76
N LYS A 106 24.05 -0.24 9.65
CA LYS A 106 24.27 0.43 8.36
C LYS A 106 25.63 0.06 7.75
N ALA A 107 26.69 0.07 8.55
CA ALA A 107 28.04 -0.31 8.11
C ALA A 107 28.08 -1.76 7.62
N ALA A 108 27.40 -2.67 8.33
CA ALA A 108 27.27 -4.07 7.93
C ALA A 108 26.49 -4.27 6.62
N LEU A 109 25.62 -3.32 6.23
CA LEU A 109 24.96 -3.29 4.91
C LEU A 109 25.75 -2.50 3.86
N GLY A 110 27.00 -2.14 4.12
CA GLY A 110 27.86 -1.38 3.20
C GLY A 110 27.59 0.12 3.18
N THR A 111 26.88 0.65 4.18
CA THR A 111 26.65 2.11 4.33
C THR A 111 27.41 2.65 5.55
N GLY A 112 28.60 3.21 5.31
CA GLY A 112 29.50 3.70 6.36
C GLY A 112 30.46 2.63 6.84
N GLU A 113 31.22 2.95 7.90
CA GLU A 113 32.29 2.11 8.42
C GLU A 113 32.11 1.89 9.93
N HIS A 114 32.42 0.67 10.39
CA HIS A 114 32.45 0.34 11.81
C HIS A 114 33.32 -0.91 12.04
N PRO A 115 34.16 -0.98 13.09
CA PRO A 115 35.00 -2.16 13.35
C PRO A 115 34.21 -3.48 13.46
N MET A 116 33.00 -3.42 14.02
CA MET A 116 32.12 -4.58 14.18
C MET A 116 31.27 -4.91 12.94
N ALA A 117 31.48 -4.24 11.79
CA ALA A 117 30.60 -4.39 10.62
C ALA A 117 30.62 -5.81 10.03
N GLU A 118 31.78 -6.44 9.89
CA GLU A 118 31.90 -7.81 9.35
C GLU A 118 31.23 -8.85 10.27
N ILE A 119 31.47 -8.73 11.58
CA ILE A 119 30.85 -9.60 12.59
C ILE A 119 29.33 -9.42 12.60
N ALA A 120 28.86 -8.17 12.55
CA ALA A 120 27.44 -7.85 12.49
C ALA A 120 26.79 -8.39 11.21
N PHE A 121 27.48 -8.28 10.06
CA PHE A 121 27.01 -8.82 8.79
C PHE A 121 26.81 -10.33 8.87
N ALA A 122 27.82 -11.08 9.33
CA ALA A 122 27.71 -12.53 9.50
C ALA A 122 26.54 -12.91 10.42
N ALA A 123 26.36 -12.19 11.52
CA ALA A 123 25.27 -12.46 12.48
C ALA A 123 23.88 -12.15 11.91
N MET A 124 23.73 -11.10 11.11
CA MET A 124 22.43 -10.68 10.58
C MET A 124 22.07 -11.27 9.22
N PHE A 125 23.03 -11.90 8.53
CA PHE A 125 22.90 -12.36 7.14
C PHE A 125 21.61 -13.16 6.86
N PRO A 126 21.24 -14.19 7.66
CA PRO A 126 20.01 -14.95 7.39
C PRO A 126 18.74 -14.09 7.50
N LEU A 127 18.73 -13.10 8.41
CA LEU A 127 17.59 -12.19 8.59
C LEU A 127 17.49 -11.18 7.45
N THR A 128 18.62 -10.69 6.96
CA THR A 128 18.66 -9.78 5.81
C THR A 128 18.26 -10.48 4.53
N GLU A 129 18.71 -11.72 4.32
CA GLU A 129 18.29 -12.52 3.16
C GLU A 129 16.78 -12.76 3.15
N ALA A 130 16.22 -13.18 4.31
CA ALA A 130 14.78 -13.35 4.46
C ALA A 130 14.01 -12.04 4.23
N ARG A 131 14.52 -10.92 4.75
CA ARG A 131 13.93 -9.58 4.56
C ARG A 131 13.88 -9.23 3.09
N ASP A 132 14.97 -9.45 2.37
CA ASP A 132 15.08 -9.10 0.95
C ASP A 132 14.13 -9.98 0.11
N GLY A 133 13.95 -11.25 0.47
CA GLY A 133 12.91 -12.12 -0.10
C GLY A 133 11.50 -11.57 0.07
N VAL A 134 11.14 -11.17 1.29
CA VAL A 134 9.83 -10.55 1.58
C VAL A 134 9.66 -9.24 0.82
N GLU A 135 10.70 -8.41 0.74
CA GLU A 135 10.68 -7.13 0.03
C GLU A 135 10.43 -7.32 -1.47
N ARG A 136 11.07 -8.31 -2.11
CA ARG A 136 10.84 -8.66 -3.51
C ARG A 136 9.36 -8.98 -3.77
N HIS A 137 8.76 -9.83 -2.95
CA HIS A 137 7.33 -10.14 -3.08
C HIS A 137 6.44 -8.91 -2.83
N ARG A 138 6.76 -8.09 -1.81
CA ARG A 138 6.03 -6.83 -1.55
C ARG A 138 6.02 -5.90 -2.75
N LYS A 139 7.17 -5.71 -3.40
CA LYS A 139 7.30 -4.90 -4.62
C LYS A 139 6.43 -5.44 -5.76
N LEU A 140 6.33 -6.76 -5.93
CA LEU A 140 5.45 -7.37 -6.93
C LEU A 140 3.97 -7.07 -6.67
N VAL A 141 3.53 -7.15 -5.41
CA VAL A 141 2.15 -6.80 -5.05
C VAL A 141 1.86 -5.32 -5.17
N GLU A 142 2.81 -4.44 -4.86
CA GLU A 142 2.65 -3.00 -5.10
C GLU A 142 2.48 -2.70 -6.60
N LYS A 143 3.21 -3.39 -7.48
CA LYS A 143 3.00 -3.31 -8.93
C LYS A 143 1.62 -3.83 -9.34
N ARG A 144 1.15 -4.95 -8.79
CA ARG A 144 -0.19 -5.50 -9.06
C ARG A 144 -1.29 -4.54 -8.60
N LEU A 145 -1.16 -3.96 -7.41
CA LEU A 145 -2.08 -2.95 -6.88
C LEU A 145 -2.21 -1.75 -7.82
N ALA A 146 -1.10 -1.24 -8.35
CA ALA A 146 -1.14 -0.14 -9.31
C ALA A 146 -1.86 -0.53 -10.62
N LYS A 147 -1.62 -1.75 -11.14
CA LYS A 147 -2.30 -2.27 -12.33
C LYS A 147 -3.81 -2.43 -12.12
N LEU A 148 -4.23 -2.93 -10.96
CA LEU A 148 -5.65 -3.06 -10.62
C LEU A 148 -6.31 -1.69 -10.43
N ALA A 149 -5.64 -0.77 -9.73
CA ALA A 149 -6.15 0.58 -9.53
C ALA A 149 -6.31 1.37 -10.83
N LYS A 150 -5.52 1.07 -11.86
CA LYS A 150 -5.66 1.68 -13.20
C LYS A 150 -6.98 1.31 -13.90
N GLN A 151 -7.57 0.16 -13.55
CA GLN A 151 -8.83 -0.31 -14.14
C GLN A 151 -10.05 0.34 -13.47
N LEU A 152 -9.86 1.09 -12.38
CA LEU A 152 -10.94 1.74 -11.68
C LEU A 152 -11.41 2.98 -12.45
N PRO A 153 -12.70 3.32 -12.38
CA PRO A 153 -13.30 4.38 -13.21
C PRO A 153 -12.72 5.79 -12.94
N VAL A 154 -12.07 5.98 -11.79
CA VAL A 154 -11.46 7.26 -11.40
C VAL A 154 -9.97 7.35 -11.67
N ALA A 155 -9.35 6.31 -12.24
CA ALA A 155 -7.91 6.21 -12.41
C ALA A 155 -7.31 7.42 -13.13
N ALA A 156 -7.86 7.78 -14.29
CA ALA A 156 -7.39 8.89 -15.11
C ALA A 156 -7.43 10.23 -14.34
N TRP A 157 -8.50 10.46 -13.57
CA TRP A 157 -8.58 11.65 -12.73
C TRP A 157 -7.55 11.62 -11.59
N VAL A 158 -7.37 10.48 -10.93
CA VAL A 158 -6.38 10.38 -9.84
C VAL A 158 -4.97 10.68 -10.36
N GLU A 159 -4.61 10.17 -11.53
CA GLU A 159 -3.32 10.45 -12.17
C GLU A 159 -3.14 11.93 -12.53
N SER A 160 -4.23 12.64 -12.84
CA SER A 160 -4.17 14.09 -13.08
C SER A 160 -3.98 14.92 -11.80
N VAL A 161 -4.20 14.36 -10.62
CA VAL A 161 -4.05 15.08 -9.34
C VAL A 161 -2.58 15.04 -8.91
N ARG A 162 -1.92 16.21 -8.95
CA ARG A 162 -0.53 16.35 -8.48
C ARG A 162 -0.38 15.87 -7.03
N GLY A 163 0.59 14.99 -6.81
CA GLY A 163 0.90 14.42 -5.49
C GLY A 163 0.08 13.19 -5.11
N VAL A 164 -0.78 12.68 -6.01
CA VAL A 164 -1.53 11.45 -5.83
C VAL A 164 -1.20 10.49 -6.98
N GLY A 165 -1.07 9.20 -6.67
CA GLY A 165 -0.83 8.16 -7.66
C GLY A 165 -1.73 6.95 -7.45
N LEU A 166 -1.71 6.03 -8.42
CA LEU A 166 -2.52 4.81 -8.40
C LEU A 166 -2.28 3.93 -7.17
N ALA A 167 -1.07 3.94 -6.60
CA ALA A 167 -0.78 3.24 -5.34
C ALA A 167 -1.62 3.79 -4.17
N SER A 168 -1.81 5.11 -4.09
CA SER A 168 -2.66 5.74 -3.08
C SER A 168 -4.14 5.43 -3.30
N LEU A 169 -4.59 5.38 -4.57
CA LEU A 169 -5.94 4.93 -4.90
C LEU A 169 -6.17 3.48 -4.47
N ALA A 170 -5.24 2.58 -4.80
CA ALA A 170 -5.28 1.18 -4.39
C ALA A 170 -5.32 1.04 -2.86
N ALA A 171 -4.56 1.86 -2.13
CA ALA A 171 -4.56 1.86 -0.67
C ALA A 171 -5.91 2.30 -0.07
N ILE A 172 -6.54 3.34 -0.64
CA ILE A 172 -7.87 3.80 -0.21
C ILE A 172 -8.92 2.72 -0.46
N VAL A 173 -8.94 2.14 -1.66
CA VAL A 173 -9.89 1.07 -2.03
C VAL A 173 -9.61 -0.21 -1.24
N GLY A 174 -8.35 -0.53 -0.95
CA GLY A 174 -7.97 -1.67 -0.12
C GLY A 174 -8.50 -1.58 1.31
N GLU A 175 -8.63 -0.37 1.86
CA GLU A 175 -9.17 -0.12 3.20
C GLU A 175 -10.69 0.10 3.26
N ALA A 176 -11.21 0.82 2.26
CA ALA A 176 -12.61 1.24 2.20
C ALA A 176 -13.50 0.25 1.43
N GLY A 177 -12.96 -0.40 0.39
CA GLY A 177 -13.73 -1.17 -0.57
C GLY A 177 -14.38 -0.27 -1.63
N ASP A 178 -15.55 -0.67 -2.10
CA ASP A 178 -16.32 0.11 -3.07
C ASP A 178 -16.77 1.45 -2.48
N LEU A 179 -16.44 2.53 -3.17
CA LEU A 179 -16.81 3.87 -2.74
C LEU A 179 -18.29 4.19 -2.99
N SER A 180 -18.96 3.45 -3.88
CA SER A 180 -20.39 3.59 -4.18
C SER A 180 -21.27 3.20 -2.98
N ALA A 181 -20.78 2.26 -2.15
CA ALA A 181 -21.45 1.77 -0.95
C ALA A 181 -21.60 2.86 0.14
N TYR A 182 -20.85 3.96 0.05
CA TYR A 182 -21.03 5.11 0.95
C TYR A 182 -22.09 6.06 0.40
N SER A 183 -23.16 6.26 1.16
CA SER A 183 -24.26 7.17 0.78
C SER A 183 -23.84 8.66 0.79
N ASN A 184 -22.79 9.01 1.52
CA ASN A 184 -22.23 10.36 1.56
C ASN A 184 -20.72 10.30 1.90
N PRO A 185 -19.94 11.35 1.59
CA PRO A 185 -18.50 11.38 1.84
C PRO A 185 -18.15 11.37 3.34
N ALA A 186 -19.05 11.80 4.22
CA ALA A 186 -18.80 11.78 5.67
C ALA A 186 -18.70 10.35 6.22
N LYS A 187 -19.45 9.39 5.65
CA LYS A 187 -19.30 7.96 5.98
C LYS A 187 -17.92 7.42 5.56
N LEU A 188 -17.42 7.80 4.39
CA LEU A 188 -16.06 7.48 3.96
C LEU A 188 -15.02 8.12 4.89
N TRP A 189 -15.23 9.37 5.33
CA TRP A 189 -14.36 10.00 6.32
C TRP A 189 -14.34 9.25 7.65
N LYS A 190 -15.49 8.80 8.18
CA LYS A 190 -15.55 7.97 9.41
C LYS A 190 -14.79 6.66 9.23
N ARG A 191 -14.95 5.99 8.08
CA ARG A 191 -14.19 4.77 7.76
C ARG A 191 -12.68 5.00 7.77
N MET A 192 -12.22 6.14 7.25
CA MET A 192 -10.80 6.46 7.08
C MET A 192 -10.16 7.20 8.28
N GLY A 193 -10.89 7.38 9.40
CA GLY A 193 -10.33 8.01 10.60
C GLY A 193 -10.37 9.55 10.62
N LEU A 194 -11.25 10.14 9.81
CA LEU A 194 -11.38 11.59 9.60
C LEU A 194 -12.69 12.19 10.12
N ALA A 195 -13.55 11.41 10.78
CA ALA A 195 -14.80 11.95 11.32
C ALA A 195 -14.57 12.95 12.46
N VAL A 196 -15.55 13.84 12.63
CA VAL A 196 -15.75 14.60 13.86
C VAL A 196 -16.87 13.86 14.60
N MET A 197 -16.67 13.61 15.88
CA MET A 197 -17.60 12.86 16.72
C MET A 197 -18.72 13.78 17.21
N GLY A 198 -19.78 13.22 17.81
CA GLY A 198 -20.96 14.00 18.23
C GLY A 198 -20.64 15.07 19.29
N ASP A 199 -19.60 14.85 20.08
CA ASP A 199 -19.05 15.78 21.08
C ASP A 199 -18.18 16.91 20.48
N GLY A 200 -18.09 17.00 19.15
CA GLY A 200 -17.24 17.96 18.45
C GLY A 200 -15.75 17.59 18.42
N THR A 201 -15.34 16.48 19.03
CA THR A 201 -13.94 16.05 19.06
C THR A 201 -13.55 15.29 17.78
N ARG A 202 -12.24 15.16 17.55
CA ARG A 202 -11.74 14.38 16.41
C ARG A 202 -11.82 12.88 16.72
N GLN A 203 -12.18 12.09 15.71
CA GLN A 203 -12.02 10.64 15.76
C GLN A 203 -10.55 10.27 16.08
N ARG A 204 -10.35 9.53 17.17
CA ARG A 204 -9.05 9.09 17.69
C ARG A 204 -9.13 7.66 18.26
N ARG A 205 -7.97 7.06 18.55
CA ARG A 205 -7.91 5.78 19.29
C ARG A 205 -8.35 6.01 20.73
N ILE A 206 -9.40 5.33 21.15
CA ILE A 206 -9.94 5.32 22.52
C ILE A 206 -10.09 3.84 22.94
N ALA A 207 -10.01 3.57 24.25
CA ALA A 207 -10.20 2.25 24.82
C ALA A 207 -11.63 2.09 25.38
N GLY A 208 -12.08 0.85 25.57
CA GLY A 208 -13.41 0.56 26.13
C GLY A 208 -14.54 0.68 25.10
N VAL A 209 -15.77 0.85 25.60
CA VAL A 209 -17.00 0.82 24.79
C VAL A 209 -17.06 1.93 23.73
N GLU A 210 -16.51 3.10 24.02
CA GLU A 210 -16.43 4.24 23.09
C GLU A 210 -15.58 3.95 21.85
N ALA A 211 -14.70 2.94 21.92
CA ALA A 211 -13.89 2.51 20.78
C ALA A 211 -14.77 2.05 19.60
N LEU A 212 -15.96 1.51 19.87
CA LEU A 212 -16.91 1.05 18.86
C LEU A 212 -17.51 2.22 18.08
N ASP A 213 -17.95 3.28 18.76
CA ASP A 213 -18.48 4.46 18.07
C ASP A 213 -17.37 5.19 17.31
N HIS A 214 -16.20 5.34 17.94
CA HIS A 214 -15.04 5.89 17.26
C HIS A 214 -14.67 5.08 16.03
N GLY A 215 -14.71 3.74 16.07
CA GLY A 215 -14.37 2.88 14.94
C GLY A 215 -12.99 3.18 14.32
N TYR A 216 -12.07 3.74 15.12
CA TYR A 216 -10.82 4.33 14.64
C TYR A 216 -9.79 3.24 14.34
N SER A 217 -9.32 3.19 13.09
CA SER A 217 -8.20 2.35 12.68
C SER A 217 -6.95 3.19 12.42
N PRO A 218 -5.87 3.03 13.21
CA PRO A 218 -4.59 3.70 12.93
C PRO A 218 -4.05 3.39 11.54
N ALA A 219 -4.24 2.16 11.05
CA ALA A 219 -3.81 1.75 9.71
C ALA A 219 -4.52 2.57 8.63
N ARG A 220 -5.85 2.68 8.69
CA ARG A 220 -6.64 3.49 7.74
C ARG A 220 -6.27 4.96 7.80
N ARG A 221 -6.14 5.51 9.00
CA ARG A 221 -5.75 6.91 9.17
C ARG A 221 -4.38 7.19 8.55
N SER A 222 -3.44 6.25 8.69
CA SER A 222 -2.08 6.39 8.15
C SER A 222 -2.07 6.47 6.62
N VAL A 223 -2.96 5.76 5.92
CA VAL A 223 -3.09 5.86 4.45
C VAL A 223 -3.40 7.30 4.05
N VAL A 224 -4.41 7.90 4.66
CA VAL A 224 -4.82 9.26 4.31
C VAL A 224 -3.83 10.31 4.82
N TRP A 225 -3.15 10.04 5.94
CA TRP A 225 -2.07 10.90 6.43
C TRP A 225 -0.93 10.99 5.42
N ASN A 226 -0.46 9.85 4.94
CA ASN A 226 0.63 9.79 3.96
C ASN A 226 0.22 10.43 2.63
N LEU A 227 -1.03 10.22 2.20
CA LEU A 227 -1.59 10.92 1.04
C LEU A 227 -1.55 12.44 1.22
N GLY A 228 -2.03 12.97 2.34
CA GLY A 228 -2.00 14.40 2.64
C GLY A 228 -0.58 14.96 2.61
N ALA A 229 0.39 14.23 3.20
CA ALA A 229 1.80 14.61 3.15
C ALA A 229 2.37 14.61 1.71
N CYS A 230 1.99 13.64 0.87
CA CYS A 230 2.39 13.61 -0.54
C CYS A 230 1.83 14.80 -1.33
N ILE A 231 0.55 15.13 -1.13
CA ILE A 231 -0.09 16.31 -1.74
C ILE A 231 0.65 17.59 -1.34
N VAL A 232 0.92 17.77 -0.04
CA VAL A 232 1.57 18.98 0.47
C VAL A 232 2.99 19.14 -0.08
N LYS A 233 3.74 18.04 -0.18
CA LYS A 233 5.11 18.04 -0.72
C LYS A 233 5.16 18.24 -2.23
N ALA A 234 4.18 17.71 -2.96
CA ALA A 234 4.18 17.75 -4.43
C ALA A 234 3.76 19.11 -5.01
N GLY A 235 3.03 19.93 -4.24
CA GLY A 235 2.52 21.23 -4.66
C GLY A 235 1.21 21.16 -5.46
N GLY A 236 0.87 22.25 -6.16
CA GLY A 236 -0.30 22.35 -7.03
C GLY A 236 -1.60 22.79 -6.33
N PRO A 237 -2.77 22.62 -6.99
CA PRO A 237 -4.03 23.23 -6.54
C PRO A 237 -4.48 22.79 -5.13
N LEU A 238 -4.27 21.53 -4.76
CA LEU A 238 -4.60 21.06 -3.41
C LEU A 238 -3.65 21.63 -2.34
N LYS A 239 -2.40 21.97 -2.70
CA LYS A 239 -1.45 22.64 -1.81
C LYS A 239 -1.87 24.08 -1.54
N GLU A 240 -2.37 24.81 -2.54
CA GLU A 240 -2.90 26.17 -2.37
C GLU A 240 -4.07 26.19 -1.39
N ILE A 241 -4.98 25.23 -1.48
CA ILE A 241 -6.07 25.06 -0.52
C ILE A 241 -5.52 24.77 0.88
N TYR A 242 -4.48 23.95 1.00
CA TYR A 242 -3.82 23.69 2.28
C TYR A 242 -3.18 24.96 2.84
N ASP A 243 -2.49 25.77 2.02
CA ASP A 243 -1.81 26.98 2.48
C ASP A 243 -2.81 28.03 2.96
N ALA A 244 -3.86 28.27 2.17
CA ALA A 244 -4.96 29.14 2.55
C ALA A 244 -5.60 28.67 3.87
N ARG A 245 -5.82 27.35 4.01
CA ARG A 245 -6.37 26.80 5.26
C ARG A 245 -5.39 26.91 6.43
N LYS A 246 -4.10 26.78 6.20
CA LYS A 246 -3.07 26.90 7.25
C LYS A 246 -3.00 28.32 7.80
N VAL A 247 -3.11 29.33 6.94
CA VAL A 247 -3.23 30.74 7.36
C VAL A 247 -4.51 30.94 8.16
N TYR A 248 -5.65 30.47 7.65
CA TYR A 248 -6.94 30.55 8.35
C TYR A 248 -6.94 29.91 9.75
N GLU A 249 -6.24 28.79 9.93
CA GLU A 249 -6.15 28.10 11.21
C GLU A 249 -5.11 28.70 12.15
N ALA A 250 -4.18 29.53 11.66
CA ALA A 250 -3.06 30.05 12.45
C ALA A 250 -3.53 30.86 13.67
N ASP A 251 -4.57 31.68 13.50
CA ASP A 251 -5.11 32.53 14.58
C ASP A 251 -6.06 31.76 15.51
N ARG A 252 -6.38 30.49 15.19
CA ARG A 252 -7.37 29.66 15.91
C ARG A 252 -6.74 28.57 16.76
N VAL A 253 -5.40 28.53 16.81
CA VAL A 253 -4.65 27.49 17.49
C VAL A 253 -3.39 28.07 18.14
N GLU A 254 -2.96 27.41 19.19
CA GLU A 254 -1.77 27.82 19.95
C GLU A 254 -0.45 27.58 19.19
N THR A 255 -0.39 26.56 18.34
CA THR A 255 0.87 26.14 17.70
C THR A 255 0.77 26.04 16.20
N LYS A 256 1.86 26.41 15.51
CA LYS A 256 2.01 26.25 14.05
C LYS A 256 1.78 24.79 13.61
N MET A 257 2.14 23.82 14.47
CA MET A 257 1.91 22.40 14.22
C MET A 257 0.42 22.03 14.26
N HIS A 258 -0.36 22.62 15.17
CA HIS A 258 -1.82 22.44 15.18
C HIS A 258 -2.46 23.01 13.92
N ALA A 259 -2.04 24.20 13.45
CA ALA A 259 -2.54 24.80 12.21
C ALA A 259 -2.22 23.91 11.00
N HIS A 260 -0.98 23.43 10.92
CA HIS A 260 -0.53 22.46 9.92
C HIS A 260 -1.41 21.20 9.89
N ASN A 261 -1.61 20.56 11.04
CA ASN A 261 -2.38 19.31 11.13
C ASN A 261 -3.87 19.50 10.77
N ARG A 262 -4.46 20.64 11.15
CA ARG A 262 -5.84 20.98 10.78
C ARG A 262 -5.97 21.27 9.28
N ALA A 263 -5.04 22.03 8.71
CA ALA A 263 -5.00 22.30 7.28
C ALA A 263 -4.79 21.03 6.44
N GLN A 264 -3.89 20.14 6.88
CA GLN A 264 -3.67 18.86 6.23
C GLN A 264 -4.94 18.00 6.28
N ARG A 265 -5.57 17.88 7.47
CA ARG A 265 -6.85 17.14 7.62
C ARG A 265 -7.95 17.69 6.72
N TYR A 266 -7.99 19.01 6.50
CA TYR A 266 -8.96 19.65 5.61
C TYR A 266 -8.75 19.22 4.15
N VAL A 267 -7.52 19.23 3.65
CA VAL A 267 -7.21 18.81 2.28
C VAL A 267 -7.40 17.31 2.08
N GLU A 268 -7.06 16.49 3.07
CA GLU A 268 -7.38 15.06 3.08
C GLU A 268 -8.88 14.80 2.91
N LYS A 269 -9.72 15.51 3.67
CA LYS A 269 -11.19 15.42 3.53
C LYS A 269 -11.67 15.89 2.16
N ARG A 270 -11.13 17.01 1.66
CA ARG A 270 -11.45 17.57 0.35
C ARG A 270 -11.17 16.55 -0.75
N PHE A 271 -9.99 15.94 -0.75
CA PHE A 271 -9.62 14.92 -1.73
C PHE A 271 -10.57 13.71 -1.66
N LEU A 272 -10.81 13.13 -0.48
CA LEU A 272 -11.70 11.97 -0.36
C LEU A 272 -13.13 12.25 -0.83
N ARG A 273 -13.61 13.48 -0.60
CA ARG A 273 -14.92 13.91 -1.09
C ARG A 273 -14.96 13.99 -2.60
N ASP A 274 -13.94 14.59 -3.23
CA ASP A 274 -13.88 14.72 -4.68
C ASP A 274 -13.69 13.35 -5.36
N LEU A 275 -12.90 12.47 -4.75
CA LEU A 275 -12.75 11.06 -5.14
C LEU A 275 -14.09 10.32 -5.09
N TRP A 276 -14.83 10.41 -3.98
CA TRP A 276 -16.14 9.80 -3.83
C TRP A 276 -17.15 10.33 -4.87
N SER A 277 -17.20 11.65 -5.06
CA SER A 277 -18.11 12.27 -6.04
C SER A 277 -17.82 11.81 -7.46
N ARG A 278 -16.55 11.74 -7.85
CA ARG A 278 -16.13 11.29 -9.19
C ARG A 278 -16.37 9.81 -9.40
N TRP A 279 -16.13 8.98 -8.37
CA TRP A 279 -16.44 7.55 -8.42
C TRP A 279 -17.91 7.32 -8.73
N ARG A 280 -18.81 8.03 -8.03
CA ARG A 280 -20.26 7.90 -8.26
C ARG A 280 -20.73 8.47 -9.58
N ARG A 281 -20.06 9.50 -10.12
CA ARG A 281 -20.37 10.03 -11.46
C ARG A 281 -19.98 9.03 -12.54
N ALA A 282 -18.76 8.52 -12.48
CA ALA A 282 -18.29 7.53 -13.45
C ALA A 282 -19.09 6.22 -13.35
N ALA A 283 -19.49 5.78 -12.14
CA ALA A 283 -20.38 4.62 -11.98
C ALA A 283 -21.78 4.83 -12.60
N LYS A 284 -22.26 6.08 -12.69
CA LYS A 284 -23.55 6.42 -13.34
C LYS A 284 -23.43 6.58 -14.84
N GLU A 285 -22.28 7.02 -15.36
CA GLU A 285 -22.03 7.16 -16.80
C GLU A 285 -21.86 5.80 -17.51
N HIS A 286 -21.75 4.71 -16.74
CA HIS A 286 -21.70 3.33 -17.21
C HIS A 286 -23.00 2.54 -16.97
N LEU A 287 -24.08 3.20 -16.48
CA LEU A 287 -25.43 2.65 -16.32
C LEU A 287 -26.33 3.20 -17.42
#